data_AF-A0A127Q4S3-F1
#
_entry.id   AF-A0A127Q4S3-F1
#
_cell.length_a   1.000
_cell.length_b   1.000
_cell.length_c   1.000
_cell.angle_alpha   90.00
_cell.angle_beta   90.00
_cell.angle_gamma   90.00
#
_symmetry.space_group_name_H-M   'P 1'
#
loop_
_entity.id
_entity.type
_entity.pdbx_description
1 polymer ?
#
loop_
_entity_poly.entity_id
_entity_poly.type
_entity_poly.pdbx_seq_one_letter_code
_entity_poly.pdbx_strand_id
1 'polypeptide(L)'
;MSERQNLSWTACDTLAAQGKKPSIGLVREWTIATTGAKKGSDGDVQKDINDWYADLLKLKRDKGVAGLPDAVATLTRELWRFAVESANDGLAAERTALAAEKAEAEKLIDLAQEDTLAAIEIANELKGKLTIANATLLGRDEQIKRLEQTLIEQRATLQAKDERIAGLGGELSRKAEEHAAGLAELDGLRKHSLLEIERARAESRQWKAEFTRVETESKAAAHAYREKISTLDSELSGAKGRLGAVEESLAAANKRTEIVEAGLSAAKPENSIVRQRFASAKKPGAGKLIRRR
;
A
#
# COMPACT_ATOMS: atom_id res chain seq x y z
N MET A 1 101.94 43.10 31.99
CA MET A 1 100.47 43.00 31.86
C MET A 1 99.97 44.12 30.97
N SER A 2 98.97 43.85 30.11
CA SER A 2 98.39 44.90 29.25
C SER A 2 97.54 45.87 30.08
N GLU A 3 97.36 47.12 29.62
CA GLU A 3 96.52 48.12 30.30
C GLU A 3 95.09 47.62 30.53
N ARG A 4 94.55 46.87 29.54
CA ARG A 4 93.26 46.18 29.63
C ARG A 4 93.24 45.13 30.74
N GLN A 5 94.25 44.27 30.79
CA GLN A 5 94.34 43.20 31.80
C GLN A 5 94.47 43.79 33.20
N ASN A 6 95.25 44.85 33.38
CA ASN A 6 95.35 45.57 34.66
C ASN A 6 93.99 46.12 35.10
N LEU A 7 93.21 46.70 34.19
CA LEU A 7 91.87 47.20 34.49
C LEU A 7 90.91 46.06 34.87
N SER A 8 90.93 44.95 34.13
CA SER A 8 90.12 43.77 34.45
C SER A 8 90.50 43.15 35.80
N TRP A 9 91.79 43.06 36.11
CA TRP A 9 92.26 42.53 37.39
C TRP A 9 91.91 43.46 38.55
N THR A 10 92.08 44.78 38.38
CA THR A 10 91.66 45.77 39.39
C THR A 10 90.15 45.70 39.66
N ALA A 11 89.35 45.51 38.61
CA ALA A 11 87.91 45.29 38.73
C ALA A 11 87.60 44.00 39.51
N CYS A 12 88.31 42.90 39.19
CA CYS A 12 88.17 41.63 39.89
C CYS A 12 88.54 41.76 41.38
N ASP A 13 89.65 42.43 41.71
CA ASP A 13 90.07 42.68 43.10
C ASP A 13 89.03 43.50 43.86
N THR A 14 88.49 44.55 43.22
CA THR A 14 87.47 45.42 43.83
C THR A 14 86.16 44.67 44.07
N LEU A 15 85.70 43.88 43.08
CA LEU A 15 84.50 43.06 43.20
C LEU A 15 84.67 41.97 44.28
N ALA A 16 85.84 41.34 44.33
CA ALA A 16 86.15 40.33 45.34
C ALA A 16 86.24 40.92 46.75
N ALA A 17 86.81 42.13 46.90
CA ALA A 17 86.83 42.86 48.18
C ALA A 17 85.41 43.22 48.66
N GLN A 18 84.47 43.41 47.72
CA GLN A 18 83.04 43.62 48.01
C GLN A 18 82.25 42.31 48.21
N GLY A 19 82.91 41.14 48.18
CA GLY A 19 82.27 39.84 48.33
C GLY A 19 81.47 39.36 47.10
N LYS A 20 81.59 40.04 45.95
CA LYS A 20 80.93 39.67 44.70
C LYS A 20 81.85 38.80 43.86
N LYS A 21 81.32 37.72 43.28
CA LYS A 21 82.06 36.87 42.33
C LYS A 21 82.30 37.64 41.02
N PRO A 22 83.56 37.88 40.60
CA PRO A 22 83.81 38.50 39.31
C PRO A 22 83.18 37.70 38.15
N SER A 23 82.35 38.38 37.38
CA SER A 23 81.72 37.86 36.16
C SER A 23 81.96 38.85 35.03
N ILE A 24 81.86 38.42 33.76
CA ILE A 24 82.07 39.29 32.59
C ILE A 24 81.23 40.57 32.72
N GLY A 25 79.94 40.42 33.07
CA GLY A 25 79.02 41.55 33.21
C GLY A 25 79.49 42.55 34.27
N LEU A 26 79.83 42.09 35.47
CA LEU A 26 80.23 42.96 36.58
C LEU A 26 81.58 43.63 36.35
N VAL A 27 82.55 42.90 35.79
CA VAL A 27 83.88 43.43 35.46
C VAL A 27 83.76 44.49 34.35
N ARG A 28 82.87 44.29 33.39
CA ARG A 28 82.59 45.27 32.34
C ARG A 28 81.90 46.51 32.87
N GLU A 29 80.87 46.33 33.68
CA GLU A 29 80.14 47.45 34.29
C GLU A 29 81.10 48.34 35.09
N TRP A 30 81.98 47.71 35.89
CA TRP A 30 83.00 48.43 36.63
C TRP A 30 84.01 49.13 35.71
N THR A 31 84.59 48.44 34.73
CA THR A 31 85.59 49.03 33.83
C THR A 31 85.03 50.16 32.98
N ILE A 32 83.76 50.07 32.55
CA ILE A 32 83.05 51.15 31.83
C ILE A 32 82.79 52.32 32.78
N ALA A 33 82.33 52.09 34.00
CA ALA A 33 82.12 53.13 34.99
C ALA A 33 83.42 53.89 35.33
N THR A 34 84.57 53.19 35.34
CA THR A 34 85.87 53.79 35.67
C THR A 34 86.56 54.46 34.48
N THR A 35 86.43 53.92 33.26
CA THR A 35 87.20 54.40 32.09
C THR A 35 86.35 55.04 30.99
N GLY A 36 85.02 55.02 31.11
CA GLY A 36 84.08 55.60 30.15
C GLY A 36 83.95 54.83 28.82
N ALA A 37 84.66 53.70 28.65
CA ALA A 37 84.65 52.95 27.40
C ALA A 37 84.76 51.43 27.61
N LYS A 38 84.17 50.66 26.69
CA LYS A 38 84.29 49.21 26.64
C LYS A 38 85.70 48.81 26.18
N LYS A 39 86.51 48.21 27.05
CA LYS A 39 87.86 47.72 26.71
C LYS A 39 87.86 46.20 26.53
N GLY A 40 88.26 45.71 25.35
CA GLY A 40 88.38 44.28 25.02
C GLY A 40 87.07 43.54 24.66
N SER A 41 87.21 42.37 24.03
CA SER A 41 86.08 41.46 23.71
C SER A 41 85.64 40.63 24.93
N ASP A 42 84.46 40.01 24.88
CA ASP A 42 83.95 39.18 25.99
C ASP A 42 84.86 37.99 26.26
N GLY A 43 85.41 37.38 25.21
CA GLY A 43 86.39 36.30 25.32
C GLY A 43 87.67 36.75 26.02
N ASP A 44 88.15 37.96 25.72
CA ASP A 44 89.37 38.49 26.34
C ASP A 44 89.17 38.84 27.82
N VAL A 45 88.00 39.38 28.18
CA VAL A 45 87.65 39.69 29.58
C VAL A 45 87.45 38.40 30.37
N GLN A 46 86.80 37.39 29.78
CA GLN A 46 86.65 36.08 30.40
C GLN A 46 88.00 35.40 30.63
N LYS A 47 88.93 35.52 29.68
CA LYS A 47 90.30 35.02 29.84
C LYS A 47 91.02 35.72 30.99
N ASP A 48 90.96 37.05 31.06
CA ASP A 48 91.60 37.82 32.14
C ASP A 48 91.03 37.48 33.52
N ILE A 49 89.71 37.27 33.63
CA ILE A 49 89.04 36.82 34.86
C ILE A 49 89.54 35.42 35.26
N ASN A 50 89.65 34.50 34.30
CA ASN A 50 90.17 33.15 34.56
C ASN A 50 91.64 33.19 35.01
N ASP A 51 92.46 34.00 34.36
CA ASP A 51 93.88 34.19 34.72
C ASP A 51 94.02 34.82 36.11
N TRP A 52 93.17 35.81 36.44
CA TRP A 52 93.10 36.42 37.78
C TRP A 52 92.70 35.39 38.85
N TYR A 53 91.71 34.54 38.59
CA TYR A 53 91.34 33.46 39.51
C TYR A 53 92.46 32.45 39.70
N ALA A 54 93.17 32.09 38.62
CA ALA A 54 94.30 31.17 38.69
C ALA A 54 95.42 31.75 39.57
N ASP A 55 95.69 33.06 39.46
CA ASP A 55 96.68 33.74 40.27
C ASP A 55 96.25 33.90 41.74
N LEU A 56 95.00 34.29 41.99
CA LEU A 56 94.42 34.36 43.33
C LEU A 56 94.49 33.01 44.05
N LEU A 57 94.22 31.91 43.34
CA LEU A 57 94.26 30.56 43.89
C LEU A 57 95.69 30.09 44.17
N LYS A 58 96.67 30.47 43.33
CA LYS A 58 98.10 30.26 43.64
C LYS A 58 98.50 31.01 44.90
N LEU A 59 98.13 32.29 44.99
CA LEU A 59 98.46 33.15 46.12
C LEU A 59 97.79 32.69 47.42
N LYS A 60 96.58 32.12 47.34
CA LYS A 60 95.93 31.47 48.49
C LYS A 60 96.55 30.13 48.85
N ARG A 61 97.10 29.36 47.91
CA ARG A 61 97.87 28.14 48.20
C ARG A 61 99.18 28.44 48.94
N ASP A 62 99.83 29.55 48.59
CA ASP A 62 101.19 29.88 49.04
C ASP A 62 101.25 30.91 50.18
N LYS A 63 100.11 31.40 50.69
CA LYS A 63 100.07 32.44 51.70
C LYS A 63 100.69 31.97 53.02
N GLY A 64 101.93 32.37 53.26
CA GLY A 64 102.56 32.33 54.58
C GLY A 64 101.84 33.29 55.53
N VAL A 65 101.50 32.82 56.73
CA VAL A 65 100.93 33.66 57.77
C VAL A 65 102.05 34.54 58.33
N ALA A 66 101.95 35.86 58.09
CA ALA A 66 102.94 36.82 58.56
C ALA A 66 102.97 36.86 60.10
N GLY A 67 104.17 36.84 60.69
CA GLY A 67 104.39 36.97 62.15
C GLY A 67 104.47 35.65 62.93
N LEU A 68 104.43 34.49 62.27
CA LEU A 68 104.65 33.18 62.92
C LEU A 68 106.12 32.73 62.78
N PRO A 69 106.68 32.01 63.78
CA PRO A 69 107.97 31.34 63.63
C PRO A 69 107.98 30.38 62.43
N ASP A 70 109.10 30.30 61.71
CA ASP A 70 109.20 29.59 60.42
C ASP A 70 108.69 28.13 60.46
N ALA A 71 108.96 27.41 61.56
CA ALA A 71 108.46 26.05 61.75
C ALA A 71 106.92 25.99 61.78
N VAL A 72 106.28 26.92 62.47
CA VAL A 72 104.80 27.02 62.55
C VAL A 72 104.24 27.48 61.22
N ALA A 73 104.85 28.48 60.57
CA ALA A 73 104.42 28.97 59.26
C ALA A 73 104.52 27.89 58.16
N THR A 74 105.47 26.95 58.28
CA THR A 74 105.61 25.80 57.38
C THR A 74 104.50 24.78 57.61
N LEU A 75 104.27 24.40 58.87
CA LEU A 75 103.22 23.44 59.24
C LEU A 75 101.81 23.97 58.90
N THR A 76 101.59 25.28 59.04
CA THR A 76 100.32 25.92 58.65
C THR A 76 100.11 25.87 57.13
N ARG A 77 101.17 26.03 56.33
CA ARG A 77 101.12 25.89 54.86
C ARG A 77 100.86 24.45 54.44
N GLU A 78 101.48 23.48 55.10
CA GLU A 78 101.25 22.05 54.83
C GLU A 78 99.81 21.64 55.17
N LEU A 79 99.29 22.07 56.34
CA LEU A 79 97.91 21.80 56.74
C LEU A 79 96.89 22.46 55.79
N TRP A 80 97.17 23.69 55.36
CA TRP A 80 96.34 24.37 54.36
C TRP A 80 96.39 23.68 53.00
N ARG A 81 97.57 23.25 52.55
CA ARG A 81 97.73 22.50 51.30
C ARG A 81 96.94 21.19 51.36
N PHE A 82 97.03 20.46 52.46
CA PHE A 82 96.26 19.23 52.70
C PHE A 82 94.75 19.48 52.71
N ALA A 83 94.28 20.54 53.37
CA ALA A 83 92.86 20.91 53.38
C ALA A 83 92.35 21.27 51.96
N VAL A 84 93.16 21.99 51.18
CA VAL A 84 92.84 22.34 49.78
C VAL A 84 92.87 21.10 48.88
N GLU A 85 93.82 20.19 49.04
CA GLU A 85 93.88 18.91 48.33
C GLU A 85 92.64 18.07 48.63
N SER A 86 92.31 17.88 49.92
CA SER A 86 91.11 17.13 50.35
C SER A 86 89.81 17.73 49.83
N ALA A 87 89.66 19.06 49.83
CA ALA A 87 88.49 19.72 49.25
C ALA A 87 88.42 19.57 47.72
N ASN A 88 89.56 19.59 47.02
CA ASN A 88 89.59 19.34 45.58
C ASN A 88 89.23 17.89 45.23
N ASP A 89 89.70 16.92 46.02
CA ASP A 89 89.36 15.51 45.85
C ASP A 89 87.86 15.26 46.12
N GLY A 90 87.30 15.88 47.17
CA GLY A 90 85.87 15.84 47.45
C GLY A 90 85.04 16.44 46.30
N LEU A 91 85.45 17.60 45.79
CA LEU A 91 84.78 18.26 44.67
C LEU A 91 84.92 17.46 43.36
N ALA A 92 86.04 16.76 43.15
CA ALA A 92 86.21 15.84 42.03
C ALA A 92 85.25 14.64 42.14
N ALA A 93 85.11 14.05 43.33
CA ALA A 93 84.18 12.96 43.60
C ALA A 93 82.71 13.38 43.44
N GLU A 94 82.33 14.58 43.90
CA GLU A 94 80.98 15.10 43.68
C GLU A 94 80.70 15.34 42.19
N ARG A 95 81.70 15.83 41.43
CA ARG A 95 81.55 16.01 39.98
C ARG A 95 81.36 14.69 39.23
N THR A 96 82.07 13.62 39.63
CA THR A 96 81.90 12.30 39.00
C THR A 96 80.55 11.68 39.38
N ALA A 97 80.11 11.82 40.63
CA ALA A 97 78.79 11.38 41.07
C ALA A 97 77.67 12.10 40.31
N LEU A 98 77.76 13.43 40.20
CA LEU A 98 76.78 14.22 39.45
C LEU A 98 76.76 13.87 37.96
N ALA A 99 77.93 13.57 37.35
CA ALA A 99 77.99 13.12 35.97
C ALA A 99 77.31 11.76 35.77
N ALA A 100 77.46 10.84 36.73
CA ALA A 100 76.78 9.54 36.71
C ALA A 100 75.26 9.70 36.86
N GLU A 101 74.80 10.51 37.82
CA GLU A 101 73.37 10.79 38.03
C GLU A 101 72.74 11.46 36.79
N LYS A 102 73.45 12.40 36.15
CA LYS A 102 73.00 13.01 34.90
C LYS A 102 72.85 11.97 33.78
N ALA A 103 73.82 11.08 33.63
CA ALA A 103 73.76 10.02 32.61
C ALA A 103 72.61 9.03 32.87
N GLU A 104 72.27 8.74 34.13
CA GLU A 104 71.11 7.94 34.49
C GLU A 104 69.79 8.67 34.22
N ALA A 105 69.71 9.96 34.56
CA ALA A 105 68.54 10.79 34.28
C ALA A 105 68.30 10.94 32.76
N GLU A 106 69.35 11.11 31.96
CA GLU A 106 69.26 11.15 30.49
C GLU A 106 68.69 9.83 29.95
N LYS A 107 69.16 8.67 30.42
CA LYS A 107 68.59 7.37 30.02
C LYS A 107 67.11 7.23 30.36
N LEU A 108 66.68 7.73 31.52
CA LEU A 108 65.26 7.71 31.92
C LEU A 108 64.42 8.65 31.05
N ILE A 109 64.97 9.79 30.66
CA ILE A 109 64.32 10.72 29.74
C ILE A 109 64.16 10.07 28.37
N ASP A 110 65.20 9.41 27.84
CA ASP A 110 65.14 8.72 26.55
C ASP A 110 64.09 7.62 26.56
N LEU A 111 64.06 6.77 27.59
CA LEU A 111 63.05 5.72 27.74
C LEU A 111 61.63 6.30 27.80
N ALA A 112 61.42 7.36 28.58
CA ALA A 112 60.12 8.02 28.67
C ALA A 112 59.70 8.64 27.32
N GLN A 113 60.65 9.17 26.54
CA GLN A 113 60.36 9.69 25.20
C GLN A 113 59.95 8.56 24.25
N GLU A 114 60.66 7.43 24.25
CA GLU A 114 60.29 6.24 23.46
C GLU A 114 58.88 5.74 23.81
N ASP A 115 58.55 5.62 25.09
CA ASP A 115 57.21 5.22 25.54
C ASP A 115 56.12 6.21 25.08
N THR A 116 56.39 7.52 25.14
CA THR A 116 55.43 8.53 24.65
C THR A 116 55.21 8.45 23.14
N LEU A 117 56.27 8.19 22.36
CA LEU A 117 56.16 8.02 20.91
C LEU A 117 55.35 6.76 20.58
N ALA A 118 55.63 5.64 21.25
CA ALA A 118 54.86 4.41 21.08
C ALA A 118 53.37 4.60 21.42
N ALA A 119 53.07 5.34 22.50
CA ALA A 119 51.69 5.67 22.87
C ALA A 119 50.99 6.53 21.80
N ILE A 120 51.69 7.48 21.19
CA ILE A 120 51.16 8.32 20.10
C ILE A 120 50.88 7.48 18.85
N GLU A 121 51.76 6.55 18.49
CA GLU A 121 51.56 5.65 17.35
C GLU A 121 50.32 4.78 17.55
N ILE A 122 50.19 4.14 18.72
CA ILE A 122 49.01 3.33 19.06
C ILE A 122 47.74 4.18 19.03
N ALA A 123 47.77 5.40 19.57
CA ALA A 123 46.62 6.30 19.55
C ALA A 123 46.19 6.66 18.12
N ASN A 124 47.16 6.90 17.23
CA ASN A 124 46.89 7.20 15.82
C ASN A 124 46.30 5.98 15.08
N GLU A 125 46.81 4.78 15.33
CA GLU A 125 46.23 3.56 14.77
C GLU A 125 44.80 3.34 15.22
N LEU A 126 44.52 3.50 16.52
CA LEU A 126 43.18 3.37 17.08
C LEU A 126 42.23 4.41 16.50
N LYS A 127 42.69 5.65 16.32
CA LYS A 127 41.91 6.70 15.65
C LYS A 127 41.60 6.34 14.20
N GLY A 128 42.56 5.75 13.47
CA GLY A 128 42.34 5.25 12.11
C GLY A 128 41.28 4.14 12.07
N LYS A 129 41.41 3.13 12.94
CA LYS A 129 40.45 2.02 13.08
C LYS A 129 39.04 2.53 13.44
N LEU A 130 38.94 3.49 14.36
CA LEU A 130 37.68 4.13 14.75
C LEU A 130 37.02 4.86 13.58
N THR A 131 37.82 5.58 12.78
CA THR A 131 37.32 6.32 11.62
C THR A 131 36.73 5.39 10.56
N ILE A 132 37.41 4.27 10.27
CA ILE A 132 36.95 3.24 9.33
C ILE A 132 35.66 2.57 9.86
N ALA A 133 35.63 2.23 11.16
CA ALA A 133 34.46 1.63 11.78
C ALA A 133 33.24 2.57 11.71
N ASN A 134 33.42 3.85 12.01
CA ASN A 134 32.35 4.86 11.91
C ASN A 134 31.85 5.02 10.47
N ALA A 135 32.74 5.07 9.48
CA ALA A 135 32.34 5.12 8.08
C ALA A 135 31.55 3.87 7.66
N THR A 136 31.93 2.71 8.18
CA THR A 136 31.22 1.44 7.94
C THR A 136 29.83 1.47 8.57
N LEU A 137 29.69 1.95 9.81
CA LEU A 137 28.39 2.09 10.49
C LEU A 137 27.46 3.03 9.73
N LEU A 138 27.95 4.20 9.32
CA LEU A 138 27.17 5.14 8.50
C LEU A 138 26.69 4.50 7.18
N GLY A 139 27.56 3.74 6.50
CA GLY A 139 27.18 3.00 5.30
C GLY A 139 26.10 1.94 5.55
N ARG A 140 26.13 1.28 6.72
CA ARG A 140 25.09 0.32 7.12
C ARG A 140 23.78 1.02 7.47
N ASP A 141 23.81 2.16 8.13
CA ASP A 141 22.62 2.96 8.44
C ASP A 141 21.92 3.43 7.17
N GLU A 142 22.67 3.88 6.16
CA GLU A 142 22.11 4.21 4.85
C GLU A 142 21.48 3.00 4.16
N GLN A 143 22.13 1.84 4.22
CA GLN A 143 21.60 0.60 3.67
C GLN A 143 20.28 0.20 4.36
N ILE A 144 20.22 0.30 5.68
CA ILE A 144 19.01 0.04 6.47
C ILE A 144 17.88 0.96 6.02
N LYS A 145 18.12 2.27 5.92
CA LYS A 145 17.11 3.24 5.46
C LYS A 145 16.55 2.90 4.07
N ARG A 146 17.42 2.50 3.13
CA ARG A 146 16.99 2.06 1.78
C ARG A 146 16.12 0.80 1.84
N LEU A 147 16.49 -0.17 2.69
CA LEU A 147 15.72 -1.40 2.86
C LEU A 147 14.36 -1.12 3.53
N GLU A 148 14.31 -0.25 4.54
CA GLU A 148 13.08 0.18 5.20
C GLU A 148 12.13 0.84 4.20
N GLN A 149 12.64 1.73 3.35
CA GLN A 149 11.84 2.37 2.30
C GLN A 149 11.30 1.36 1.28
N THR A 150 12.15 0.43 0.83
CA THR A 150 11.74 -0.66 -0.07
C THR A 150 10.62 -1.52 0.57
N LEU A 151 10.73 -1.78 1.87
CA LEU A 151 9.75 -2.57 2.61
C LEU A 151 8.40 -1.84 2.74
N ILE A 152 8.42 -0.52 2.95
CA ILE A 152 7.21 0.32 2.93
C ILE A 152 6.53 0.27 1.55
N GLU A 153 7.30 0.42 0.47
CA GLU A 153 6.78 0.35 -0.91
C GLU A 153 6.17 -1.02 -1.23
N GLN A 154 6.83 -2.10 -0.78
CA GLN A 154 6.30 -3.46 -0.93
C GLN A 154 5.00 -3.67 -0.15
N ARG A 155 4.91 -3.17 1.09
CA ARG A 155 3.68 -3.23 1.89
C ARG A 155 2.53 -2.49 1.22
N ALA A 156 2.78 -1.27 0.71
CA ALA A 156 1.78 -0.50 -0.01
C ALA A 156 1.30 -1.23 -1.28
N THR A 157 2.22 -1.87 -2.01
CA THR A 157 1.90 -2.66 -3.20
C THR A 157 1.05 -3.89 -2.87
N LEU A 158 1.35 -4.59 -1.77
CA LEU A 158 0.55 -5.72 -1.31
C LEU A 158 -0.84 -5.28 -0.88
N GLN A 159 -0.95 -4.20 -0.11
CA GLN A 159 -2.25 -3.66 0.30
C GLN A 159 -3.12 -3.30 -0.91
N ALA A 160 -2.56 -2.64 -1.93
CA ALA A 160 -3.29 -2.32 -3.15
C ALA A 160 -3.76 -3.59 -3.92
N LYS A 161 -2.97 -4.67 -3.88
CA LYS A 161 -3.38 -5.96 -4.46
C LYS A 161 -4.50 -6.61 -3.66
N ASP A 162 -4.43 -6.57 -2.33
CA ASP A 162 -5.49 -7.12 -1.46
C ASP A 162 -6.81 -6.36 -1.63
N GLU A 163 -6.76 -5.02 -1.71
CA GLU A 163 -7.93 -4.19 -2.02
C GLU A 163 -8.53 -4.53 -3.38
N ARG A 164 -7.68 -4.76 -4.40
CA ARG A 164 -8.14 -5.20 -5.72
C ARG A 164 -8.77 -6.59 -5.69
N ILE A 165 -8.19 -7.54 -4.95
CA ILE A 165 -8.74 -8.89 -4.79
C ILE A 165 -10.10 -8.83 -4.09
N ALA A 166 -10.22 -8.03 -3.02
CA ALA A 166 -11.49 -7.82 -2.33
C ALA A 166 -12.56 -7.21 -3.26
N GLY A 167 -12.18 -6.22 -4.07
CA GLY A 167 -13.06 -5.62 -5.08
C GLY A 167 -13.55 -6.63 -6.12
N LEU A 168 -12.64 -7.40 -6.71
CA LEU A 168 -12.98 -8.47 -7.68
C LEU A 168 -13.84 -9.57 -7.04
N GLY A 169 -13.58 -9.92 -5.78
CA GLY A 169 -14.40 -10.87 -5.03
C GLY A 169 -15.84 -10.39 -4.86
N GLY A 170 -16.03 -9.10 -4.53
CA GLY A 170 -17.34 -8.47 -4.45
C GLY A 170 -18.06 -8.43 -5.79
N GLU A 171 -17.36 -8.07 -6.87
CA GLU A 171 -17.94 -8.08 -8.23
C GLU A 171 -18.38 -9.47 -8.66
N LEU A 172 -17.58 -10.50 -8.37
CA LEU A 172 -17.89 -11.89 -8.70
C LEU A 172 -19.10 -12.39 -7.91
N SER A 173 -19.20 -12.05 -6.62
CA SER A 173 -20.38 -12.37 -5.79
C SER A 173 -21.64 -11.71 -6.36
N ARG A 174 -21.57 -10.42 -6.69
CA ARG A 174 -22.69 -9.70 -7.31
C ARG A 174 -23.11 -10.34 -8.64
N LYS A 175 -22.14 -10.72 -9.48
CA LYS A 175 -22.43 -11.40 -10.74
C LYS A 175 -23.08 -12.77 -10.52
N ALA A 176 -22.61 -13.53 -9.53
CA ALA A 176 -23.22 -14.80 -9.17
C ALA A 176 -24.69 -14.62 -8.72
N GLU A 177 -24.98 -13.59 -7.93
CA GLU A 177 -26.35 -13.25 -7.52
C GLU A 177 -27.22 -12.81 -8.71
N GLU A 178 -26.71 -11.93 -9.58
CA GLU A 178 -27.40 -11.51 -10.82
C GLU A 178 -27.74 -12.72 -11.71
N HIS A 179 -26.80 -13.66 -11.87
CA HIS A 179 -27.03 -14.89 -12.63
C HIS A 179 -28.04 -15.83 -11.96
N ALA A 180 -27.97 -16.00 -10.64
CA ALA A 180 -28.93 -16.81 -9.89
C ALA A 180 -30.34 -16.24 -9.98
N ALA A 181 -30.49 -14.91 -9.87
CA ALA A 181 -31.77 -14.23 -10.02
C ALA A 181 -32.33 -14.39 -11.46
N GLY A 182 -31.49 -14.22 -12.48
CA GLY A 182 -31.90 -14.41 -13.88
C GLY A 182 -32.34 -15.84 -14.18
N LEU A 183 -31.67 -16.85 -13.62
CA LEU A 183 -32.10 -18.25 -13.76
C LEU A 183 -33.45 -18.49 -13.08
N ALA A 184 -33.66 -17.95 -11.88
CA ALA A 184 -34.94 -18.06 -11.17
C ALA A 184 -36.09 -17.40 -11.95
N GLU A 185 -35.84 -16.25 -12.59
CA GLU A 185 -36.80 -15.57 -13.45
C GLU A 185 -37.15 -16.41 -14.69
N LEU A 186 -36.15 -16.94 -15.39
CA LEU A 186 -36.35 -17.82 -16.55
C LEU A 186 -37.14 -19.07 -16.19
N ASP A 187 -36.85 -19.69 -15.05
CA ASP A 187 -37.61 -20.85 -14.56
C ASP A 187 -39.06 -20.47 -14.22
N GLY A 188 -39.28 -19.28 -13.65
CA GLY A 188 -40.61 -18.72 -13.41
C GLY A 188 -41.40 -18.53 -14.71
N LEU A 189 -40.80 -17.90 -15.72
CA LEU A 189 -41.40 -17.70 -17.04
C LEU A 189 -41.66 -19.03 -17.76
N ARG A 190 -40.74 -19.99 -17.65
CA ARG A 190 -40.94 -21.34 -18.18
C ARG A 190 -42.13 -22.04 -17.53
N LYS A 191 -42.26 -21.99 -16.21
CA LYS A 191 -43.41 -22.57 -15.50
C LYS A 191 -44.71 -21.88 -15.91
N HIS A 192 -44.70 -20.56 -16.01
CA HIS A 192 -45.88 -19.79 -16.41
C HIS A 192 -46.34 -20.13 -17.84
N SER A 193 -45.41 -20.12 -18.81
CA SER A 193 -45.72 -20.49 -20.20
C SER A 193 -46.22 -21.93 -20.35
N LEU A 194 -45.70 -22.87 -19.57
CA LEU A 194 -46.22 -24.25 -19.53
C LEU A 194 -47.68 -24.28 -19.05
N LEU A 195 -48.02 -23.52 -18.00
CA LEU A 195 -49.40 -23.42 -17.50
C LEU A 195 -50.34 -22.79 -18.54
N GLU A 196 -49.89 -21.76 -19.26
CA GLU A 196 -50.68 -21.16 -20.35
C GLU A 196 -50.92 -22.15 -21.50
N ILE A 197 -49.90 -22.93 -21.87
CA ILE A 197 -50.03 -24.00 -22.87
C ILE A 197 -51.04 -25.06 -22.40
N GLU A 198 -50.97 -25.48 -21.13
CA GLU A 198 -51.92 -26.43 -20.56
C GLU A 198 -53.35 -25.89 -20.55
N ARG A 199 -53.52 -24.62 -20.19
CA ARG A 199 -54.81 -23.92 -20.25
C ARG A 199 -55.35 -23.86 -21.68
N ALA A 200 -54.56 -23.42 -22.64
CA ALA A 200 -54.96 -23.35 -24.05
C ALA A 200 -55.31 -24.74 -24.61
N ARG A 201 -54.60 -25.80 -24.20
CA ARG A 201 -54.93 -27.19 -24.55
C ARG A 201 -56.27 -27.63 -23.94
N ALA A 202 -56.54 -27.29 -22.69
CA ALA A 202 -57.81 -27.59 -22.03
C ALA A 202 -58.98 -26.87 -22.71
N GLU A 203 -58.83 -25.57 -22.98
CA GLU A 203 -59.82 -24.77 -23.73
C GLU A 203 -60.04 -25.35 -25.14
N SER A 204 -58.97 -25.74 -25.85
CA SER A 204 -59.10 -26.40 -27.17
C SER A 204 -59.86 -27.72 -27.10
N ARG A 205 -59.64 -28.53 -26.06
CA ARG A 205 -60.41 -29.77 -25.84
C ARG A 205 -61.88 -29.47 -25.56
N GLN A 206 -62.18 -28.45 -24.75
CA GLN A 206 -63.55 -28.00 -24.48
C GLN A 206 -64.24 -27.55 -25.77
N TRP A 207 -63.62 -26.67 -26.56
CA TRP A 207 -64.19 -26.22 -27.83
C TRP A 207 -64.39 -27.35 -28.83
N LYS A 208 -63.47 -28.33 -28.89
CA LYS A 208 -63.66 -29.53 -29.71
C LYS A 208 -64.87 -30.34 -29.25
N ALA A 209 -65.02 -30.57 -27.94
CA ALA A 209 -66.16 -31.28 -27.39
C ALA A 209 -67.48 -30.55 -27.70
N GLU A 210 -67.53 -29.23 -27.49
CA GLU A 210 -68.69 -28.40 -27.82
C GLU A 210 -69.01 -28.43 -29.33
N PHE A 211 -68.00 -28.32 -30.19
CA PHE A 211 -68.19 -28.41 -31.63
C PHE A 211 -68.74 -29.78 -32.03
N THR A 212 -68.18 -30.87 -31.51
CA THR A 212 -68.69 -32.22 -31.79
C THR A 212 -70.12 -32.40 -31.31
N ARG A 213 -70.47 -31.85 -30.13
CA ARG A 213 -71.83 -31.86 -29.60
C ARG A 213 -72.79 -31.13 -30.53
N VAL A 214 -72.50 -29.88 -30.87
CA VAL A 214 -73.31 -29.07 -31.79
C VAL A 214 -73.41 -29.72 -33.18
N GLU A 215 -72.34 -30.33 -33.68
CA GLU A 215 -72.36 -31.06 -34.95
C GLU A 215 -73.30 -32.28 -34.89
N THR A 216 -73.27 -33.06 -33.80
CA THR A 216 -74.19 -34.19 -33.60
C THR A 216 -75.64 -33.73 -33.46
N GLU A 217 -75.90 -32.67 -32.69
CA GLU A 217 -77.22 -32.07 -32.52
C GLU A 217 -77.76 -31.54 -33.86
N SER A 218 -76.92 -30.83 -34.63
CA SER A 218 -77.27 -30.32 -35.95
C SER A 218 -77.53 -31.43 -36.97
N LYS A 219 -76.71 -32.49 -36.99
CA LYS A 219 -76.94 -33.66 -37.85
C LYS A 219 -78.25 -34.35 -37.49
N ALA A 220 -78.51 -34.59 -36.20
CA ALA A 220 -79.75 -35.19 -35.73
C ALA A 220 -80.97 -34.32 -36.12
N ALA A 221 -80.89 -33.00 -35.94
CA ALA A 221 -81.94 -32.08 -36.36
C ALA A 221 -82.16 -32.13 -37.88
N ALA A 222 -81.09 -32.13 -38.69
CA ALA A 222 -81.19 -32.26 -40.14
C ALA A 222 -81.83 -33.58 -40.58
N HIS A 223 -81.49 -34.70 -39.92
CA HIS A 223 -82.16 -35.99 -40.13
C HIS A 223 -83.65 -35.92 -39.79
N ALA A 224 -84.02 -35.36 -38.63
CA ALA A 224 -85.41 -35.19 -38.23
C ALA A 224 -86.19 -34.29 -39.21
N TYR A 225 -85.59 -33.22 -39.74
CA TYR A 225 -86.21 -32.40 -40.78
C TYR A 225 -86.37 -33.16 -42.10
N ARG A 226 -85.36 -33.95 -42.51
CA ARG A 226 -85.46 -34.79 -43.72
C ARG A 226 -86.56 -35.85 -43.58
N GLU A 227 -86.69 -36.48 -42.41
CA GLU A 227 -87.79 -37.39 -42.12
C GLU A 227 -89.14 -36.68 -42.19
N LYS A 228 -89.28 -35.50 -41.57
CA LYS A 228 -90.51 -34.68 -41.66
C LYS A 228 -90.86 -34.30 -43.10
N ILE A 229 -89.87 -33.93 -43.91
CA ILE A 229 -90.08 -33.65 -45.34
C ILE A 229 -90.57 -34.91 -46.05
N SER A 230 -89.92 -36.06 -45.81
CA SER A 230 -90.34 -37.34 -46.40
C SER A 230 -91.76 -37.74 -45.98
N THR A 231 -92.15 -37.51 -44.73
CA THR A 231 -93.52 -37.80 -44.27
C THR A 231 -94.51 -36.85 -44.94
N LEU A 232 -94.20 -35.55 -44.99
CA LEU A 232 -95.05 -34.56 -45.66
C LEU A 232 -95.18 -34.84 -47.16
N ASP A 233 -94.11 -35.26 -47.84
CA ASP A 233 -94.14 -35.67 -49.25
C ASP A 233 -95.00 -36.92 -49.45
N SER A 234 -94.96 -37.87 -48.52
CA SER A 234 -95.82 -39.06 -48.56
C SER A 234 -97.29 -38.70 -48.33
N GLU A 235 -97.58 -37.78 -47.41
CA GLU A 235 -98.92 -37.28 -47.12
C GLU A 235 -99.49 -36.48 -48.30
N LEU A 236 -98.66 -35.63 -48.92
CA LEU A 236 -99.00 -34.84 -50.09
C LEU A 236 -99.23 -35.74 -51.30
N SER A 237 -98.41 -36.78 -51.49
CA SER A 237 -98.62 -37.80 -52.54
C SER A 237 -99.92 -38.58 -52.29
N GLY A 238 -100.20 -38.96 -51.04
CA GLY A 238 -101.46 -39.58 -50.66
C GLY A 238 -102.67 -38.66 -50.85
N ALA A 239 -102.54 -37.37 -50.54
CA ALA A 239 -103.56 -36.36 -50.77
C ALA A 239 -103.81 -36.13 -52.27
N LYS A 240 -102.75 -36.09 -53.09
CA LYS A 240 -102.85 -36.05 -54.56
C LYS A 240 -103.52 -37.30 -55.11
N GLY A 241 -103.20 -38.49 -54.60
CA GLY A 241 -103.87 -39.73 -54.97
C GLY A 241 -105.37 -39.71 -54.63
N ARG A 242 -105.74 -39.22 -53.44
CA ARG A 242 -107.14 -39.01 -53.06
C ARG A 242 -107.83 -37.96 -53.94
N LEU A 243 -107.16 -36.85 -54.26
CA LEU A 243 -107.67 -35.82 -55.16
C LEU A 243 -107.94 -36.41 -56.54
N GLY A 244 -106.99 -37.16 -57.11
CA GLY A 244 -107.16 -37.85 -58.38
C GLY A 244 -108.32 -38.84 -58.38
N ALA A 245 -108.49 -39.63 -57.31
CA ALA A 245 -109.65 -40.51 -57.16
C ALA A 245 -110.98 -39.74 -57.06
N VAL A 246 -110.98 -38.58 -56.38
CA VAL A 246 -112.15 -37.69 -56.33
C VAL A 246 -112.43 -37.09 -57.71
N GLU A 247 -111.42 -36.62 -58.44
CA GLU A 247 -111.54 -36.11 -59.81
C GLU A 247 -112.06 -37.18 -60.77
N GLU A 248 -111.58 -38.42 -60.68
CA GLU A 248 -112.11 -39.56 -61.44
C GLU A 248 -113.56 -39.88 -61.05
N SER A 249 -113.88 -39.86 -59.75
CA SER A 249 -115.26 -40.06 -59.28
C SER A 249 -116.20 -38.94 -59.73
N LEU A 250 -115.70 -37.71 -59.78
CA LEU A 250 -116.41 -36.53 -60.28
C LEU A 250 -116.60 -36.64 -61.79
N ALA A 251 -115.58 -37.05 -62.54
CA ALA A 251 -115.69 -37.30 -63.98
C ALA A 251 -116.67 -38.44 -64.28
N ALA A 252 -116.68 -39.50 -63.47
CA ALA A 252 -117.66 -40.58 -63.57
C ALA A 252 -119.08 -40.11 -63.21
N ALA A 253 -119.23 -39.26 -62.18
CA ALA A 253 -120.50 -38.64 -61.83
C ALA A 253 -120.98 -37.68 -62.92
N ASN A 254 -120.09 -36.86 -63.50
CA ASN A 254 -120.36 -35.97 -64.63
C ASN A 254 -120.76 -36.76 -65.87
N LYS A 255 -120.11 -37.89 -66.17
CA LYS A 255 -120.58 -38.81 -67.22
C LYS A 255 -121.95 -39.38 -66.93
N ARG A 256 -122.26 -39.73 -65.68
CA ARG A 256 -123.61 -40.19 -65.30
C ARG A 256 -124.63 -39.07 -65.44
N THR A 257 -124.30 -37.83 -65.08
CA THR A 257 -125.19 -36.68 -65.30
C THR A 257 -125.35 -36.38 -66.79
N GLU A 258 -124.30 -36.44 -67.61
CA GLU A 258 -124.40 -36.32 -69.06
C GLU A 258 -125.27 -37.43 -69.67
N ILE A 259 -125.15 -38.66 -69.18
CA ILE A 259 -126.02 -39.78 -69.59
C ILE A 259 -127.47 -39.55 -69.15
N VAL A 260 -127.69 -39.02 -67.95
CA VAL A 260 -129.03 -38.69 -67.45
C VAL A 260 -129.63 -37.48 -68.18
N GLU A 261 -128.83 -36.47 -68.51
CA GLU A 261 -129.22 -35.31 -69.32
C GLU A 261 -129.50 -35.74 -70.77
N ALA A 262 -128.69 -36.62 -71.36
CA ALA A 262 -128.97 -37.23 -72.65
C ALA A 262 -130.24 -38.09 -72.61
N GLY A 263 -130.47 -38.81 -71.50
CA GLY A 263 -131.72 -39.55 -71.25
C GLY A 263 -132.94 -38.64 -71.07
N LEU A 264 -132.77 -37.48 -70.41
CA LEU A 264 -133.82 -36.47 -70.27
C LEU A 264 -134.11 -35.76 -71.60
N SER A 265 -133.08 -35.59 -72.43
CA SER A 265 -133.17 -34.97 -73.76
C SER A 265 -133.78 -35.92 -74.79
N ALA A 266 -133.58 -37.23 -74.64
CA ALA A 266 -134.18 -38.27 -75.47
C ALA A 266 -135.62 -38.66 -75.03
N ALA A 267 -136.07 -38.26 -73.84
CA ALA A 267 -137.37 -38.65 -73.26
C ALA A 267 -138.46 -37.56 -73.33
N LYS A 268 -138.42 -36.64 -74.29
CA LYS A 268 -139.56 -35.77 -74.63
C LYS A 268 -139.66 -35.51 -76.14
N PRO A 269 -140.86 -35.52 -76.76
CA PRO A 269 -142.22 -35.70 -76.21
C PRO A 269 -143.05 -36.81 -76.89
N GLU A 270 -143.97 -37.43 -76.14
CA GLU A 270 -145.40 -37.57 -76.49
C GLU A 270 -146.16 -38.27 -75.34
N ASN A 271 -146.75 -37.47 -74.44
CA ASN A 271 -148.16 -37.63 -74.05
C ASN A 271 -148.61 -36.56 -73.04
N SER A 272 -149.58 -35.79 -73.52
CA SER A 272 -150.65 -35.09 -72.82
C SER A 272 -151.50 -36.07 -71.97
N ILE A 273 -152.17 -35.78 -70.83
CA ILE A 273 -153.01 -34.62 -70.47
C ILE A 273 -153.50 -34.78 -68.99
N VAL A 274 -153.62 -33.67 -68.22
CA VAL A 274 -154.64 -33.38 -67.13
C VAL A 274 -154.45 -34.05 -65.73
N ARG A 275 -154.53 -33.41 -64.54
CA ARG A 275 -155.09 -32.12 -64.02
C ARG A 275 -154.55 -31.82 -62.59
N GLN A 276 -154.38 -30.52 -62.25
CA GLN A 276 -154.75 -29.74 -61.01
C GLN A 276 -154.62 -30.39 -59.60
N ARG A 277 -154.32 -29.74 -58.46
CA ARG A 277 -154.15 -28.36 -57.89
C ARG A 277 -153.80 -28.62 -56.39
N PHE A 278 -152.99 -27.89 -55.61
CA PHE A 278 -153.21 -26.56 -55.02
C PHE A 278 -152.01 -26.14 -54.13
N ALA A 279 -151.74 -24.83 -54.12
CA ALA A 279 -151.46 -23.93 -52.98
C ALA A 279 -150.20 -24.17 -52.09
N SER A 280 -149.23 -23.23 -52.09
CA SER A 280 -149.07 -22.13 -51.09
C SER A 280 -148.34 -22.59 -49.82
N ALA A 281 -147.47 -21.89 -49.10
CA ALA A 281 -146.97 -20.52 -49.09
C ALA A 281 -145.75 -20.46 -48.14
N LYS A 282 -145.00 -19.34 -48.20
CA LYS A 282 -144.24 -18.67 -47.12
C LYS A 282 -143.08 -19.39 -46.38
N LYS A 283 -141.87 -18.83 -46.57
CA LYS A 283 -140.93 -18.19 -45.59
C LYS A 283 -141.21 -18.41 -44.07
N PRO A 284 -140.27 -18.04 -43.17
CA PRO A 284 -138.79 -18.12 -43.12
C PRO A 284 -138.31 -18.62 -41.71
N GLY A 285 -137.01 -18.74 -41.44
CA GLY A 285 -136.57 -18.93 -40.03
C GLY A 285 -135.10 -19.26 -39.81
N ALA A 286 -134.50 -18.54 -38.86
CA ALA A 286 -133.12 -18.60 -38.39
C ALA A 286 -132.88 -19.64 -37.29
N GLY A 287 -131.61 -19.92 -36.96
CA GLY A 287 -131.18 -20.50 -35.67
C GLY A 287 -130.16 -21.65 -35.84
N LYS A 288 -128.86 -21.52 -35.56
CA LYS A 288 -128.13 -21.43 -34.28
C LYS A 288 -127.92 -22.80 -33.55
N LEU A 289 -126.63 -23.10 -33.29
CA LEU A 289 -126.04 -23.65 -32.03
C LEU A 289 -125.99 -25.18 -31.71
N ILE A 290 -124.77 -25.59 -31.26
CA ILE A 290 -124.41 -26.51 -30.14
C ILE A 290 -123.85 -27.93 -30.46
N ARG A 291 -122.50 -28.04 -30.33
CA ARG A 291 -121.68 -28.71 -29.27
C ARG A 291 -121.84 -30.23 -28.95
N ARG A 292 -120.64 -30.82 -28.72
CA ARG A 292 -120.25 -32.04 -27.97
C ARG A 292 -120.36 -33.36 -28.76
N ARG A 293 -119.37 -34.26 -28.71
CA ARG A 293 -118.39 -34.57 -27.66
C ARG A 293 -116.94 -34.49 -28.13
#